data_AF-A0A7E6FDB9-F1
#
_entry.id   AF-A0A7E6FDB9-F1
#
_cell.length_a   1.000
_cell.length_b   1.000
_cell.length_c   1.000
_cell.angle_alpha   90.00
_cell.angle_beta   90.00
_cell.angle_gamma   90.00
#
_symmetry.space_group_name_H-M   'P 1'
#
loop_
_entity.id
_entity.type
_entity.pdbx_description
1 polymer ?
#
loop_
_entity_poly.entity_id
_entity_poly.type
_entity_poly.pdbx_seq_one_letter_code
_entity_poly.pdbx_strand_id
1 'polypeptide(L)'
;MTLFTMKNSRIYGITNSFREQPLFSCRAHVFHMGDQESKKHWIQISKTAAVVHFYYDNARATYRIISVEDSKAVVNSTVTASMVFTKTSQKFGQWSDVSANIVYGLGFSGEKELNQFHDYFEEVKLLTRKHSKSKQEINGAMDNDTLKKTGSSPINPLCHTRTSSLSSLPISTSNLQDQRRGSLSSSATSLPGNVTEAHLKYENDRLKLALAQSSTNTKKWEIELQTLKANNQRLTTALQESTANVEEWKKQLAAYKEENARLKKRVQELESLPMSSEQSNNLVKAELSQVTSRLNQVQLDSSNKMQEIELLHRRIKELSNAEAENAILQAKIQKIDADKEKATVKAENLQRLLNEAKSTYELENNEVLELHNQLSKQLKESLELQELIVATVKRESQS
;
A
#
# COMPACT_ATOMS: atom_id res chain seq x y z
N MET A 1 -38.89 23.19 42.39
CA MET A 1 -37.66 23.83 42.90
C MET A 1 -36.50 22.94 42.46
N THR A 2 -35.59 23.29 41.57
CA THR A 2 -35.16 24.61 41.08
C THR A 2 -34.45 24.37 39.74
N LEU A 3 -34.86 25.10 38.70
CA LEU A 3 -34.10 25.31 37.45
C LEU A 3 -32.74 25.97 37.78
N PHE A 4 -31.79 25.91 36.83
CA PHE A 4 -30.54 26.69 36.62
C PHE A 4 -29.36 25.71 36.43
N THR A 5 -28.58 25.65 35.36
CA THR A 5 -28.42 26.49 34.16
C THR A 5 -27.72 25.63 33.10
N MET A 6 -28.46 25.14 32.09
CA MET A 6 -27.86 24.67 30.83
C MET A 6 -27.78 25.85 29.87
N LYS A 7 -26.78 26.72 30.03
CA LYS A 7 -26.37 27.68 29.00
C LYS A 7 -24.85 27.90 29.11
N ASN A 8 -24.17 27.80 27.97
CA ASN A 8 -22.75 28.10 27.71
C ASN A 8 -21.73 26.96 27.79
N SER A 9 -21.88 25.93 26.94
CA SER A 9 -20.76 25.04 26.58
C SER A 9 -20.45 25.02 25.08
N ARG A 10 -20.93 26.00 24.31
CA ARG A 10 -20.68 26.13 22.85
C ARG A 10 -19.35 26.81 22.48
N ILE A 11 -18.47 27.14 23.43
CA ILE A 11 -17.32 28.02 23.12
C ILE A 11 -16.02 27.27 22.76
N TYR A 12 -15.91 25.96 22.99
CA TYR A 12 -14.75 25.20 22.53
C TYR A 12 -15.23 23.87 21.98
N GLY A 13 -15.00 23.59 20.70
CA GLY A 13 -15.51 22.44 19.93
C GLY A 13 -15.07 21.04 20.42
N ILE A 14 -15.28 20.75 21.69
CA ILE A 14 -15.12 19.46 22.34
C ILE A 14 -16.54 18.91 22.50
N THR A 15 -17.13 18.44 21.41
CA THR A 15 -18.39 17.69 21.48
C THR A 15 -18.12 16.36 22.18
N ASN A 16 -18.75 16.14 23.34
CA ASN A 16 -18.99 14.87 24.04
C ASN A 16 -18.20 13.63 23.55
N SER A 17 -16.90 13.58 23.79
CA SER A 17 -16.07 12.38 23.59
C SER A 17 -16.09 11.42 24.80
N PHE A 18 -16.78 11.76 25.89
CA PHE A 18 -16.87 10.94 27.10
C PHE A 18 -17.72 9.65 26.98
N ARG A 19 -18.31 9.37 25.81
CA ARG A 19 -19.02 8.10 25.55
C ARG A 19 -18.24 7.10 24.68
N GLU A 20 -17.06 7.47 24.19
CA GLU A 20 -16.22 6.60 23.37
C GLU A 20 -15.04 6.08 24.21
N GLN A 21 -14.80 4.77 24.20
CA GLN A 21 -13.64 4.19 24.89
C GLN A 21 -12.36 4.57 24.15
N PRO A 22 -11.28 4.97 24.86
CA PRO A 22 -10.00 5.25 24.24
C PRO A 22 -9.40 3.97 23.66
N LEU A 23 -8.85 4.05 22.45
CA LEU A 23 -8.21 2.93 21.77
C LEU A 23 -6.84 2.60 22.37
N PHE A 24 -6.15 3.61 22.87
CA PHE A 24 -4.88 3.52 23.58
C PHE A 24 -4.79 4.63 24.62
N SER A 25 -4.13 4.36 25.74
CA SER A 25 -3.90 5.32 26.81
C SER A 25 -2.49 5.18 27.38
N CYS A 26 -1.82 6.30 27.61
CA CYS A 26 -0.53 6.35 28.33
C CYS A 26 -0.46 7.57 29.24
N ARG A 27 0.54 7.64 30.14
CA ARG A 27 0.82 8.83 30.94
C ARG A 27 2.12 9.49 30.49
N ALA A 28 2.10 10.81 30.30
CA ALA A 28 3.25 11.59 29.91
C ALA A 28 3.11 13.06 30.37
N HIS A 29 4.24 13.75 30.55
CA HIS A 29 4.24 15.20 30.67
C HIS A 29 4.10 15.82 29.28
N VAL A 30 3.16 16.75 29.13
CA VAL A 30 2.80 17.38 27.86
C VAL A 30 3.52 18.72 27.73
N PHE A 31 4.20 18.89 26.60
CA PHE A 31 4.88 20.10 26.20
C PHE A 31 4.33 20.59 24.87
N HIS A 32 4.43 21.89 24.63
CA HIS A 32 4.18 22.47 23.32
C HIS A 32 5.26 23.47 22.94
N MET A 33 5.38 23.68 21.64
CA MET A 33 6.19 24.73 21.04
C MET A 33 5.31 25.39 19.97
N GLY A 34 4.88 26.63 20.19
CA GLY A 34 3.91 27.33 19.33
C GLY A 34 3.68 28.82 19.68
N ASP A 35 3.53 29.63 18.61
CA ASP A 35 3.56 31.11 18.44
C ASP A 35 4.92 31.71 18.00
N GLN A 36 4.90 32.77 17.17
CA GLN A 36 6.06 33.37 16.47
C GLN A 36 7.22 33.74 17.41
N GLU A 37 6.95 33.96 18.70
CA GLU A 37 7.93 34.35 19.71
C GLU A 37 8.52 33.15 20.50
N SER A 38 7.81 32.01 20.56
CA SER A 38 8.15 30.88 21.45
C SER A 38 8.84 29.69 20.76
N LYS A 39 9.08 29.75 19.43
CA LYS A 39 9.63 28.66 18.59
C LYS A 39 11.03 28.14 18.97
N LYS A 40 11.62 28.60 20.09
CA LYS A 40 12.96 28.21 20.52
C LYS A 40 12.99 27.35 21.78
N HIS A 41 11.90 27.26 22.54
CA HIS A 41 11.91 26.55 23.84
C HIS A 41 10.63 25.73 24.04
N TRP A 42 10.77 24.60 24.75
CA TRP A 42 9.64 23.78 25.16
C TRP A 42 8.91 24.43 26.34
N ILE A 43 7.60 24.61 26.21
CA ILE A 43 6.74 25.05 27.31
C ILE A 43 6.01 23.81 27.83
N GLN A 44 6.17 23.51 29.12
CA GLN A 44 5.40 22.45 29.76
C GLN A 44 3.97 22.94 29.99
N ILE A 45 2.99 22.27 29.39
CA ILE A 45 1.56 22.59 29.63
C ILE A 45 1.06 21.84 30.85
N SER A 46 1.42 20.55 30.96
CA SER A 46 0.85 19.74 32.03
C SER A 46 1.59 19.92 33.34
N LYS A 47 0.86 20.14 34.44
CA LYS A 47 1.47 20.26 35.78
C LYS A 47 2.01 18.91 36.26
N THR A 48 1.32 17.84 35.89
CA THR A 48 1.68 16.46 36.21
C THR A 48 1.72 15.60 34.95
N ALA A 49 2.08 14.32 35.08
CA ALA A 49 1.95 13.36 33.99
C ALA A 49 0.47 13.14 33.66
N ALA A 50 -0.02 13.78 32.60
CA ALA A 50 -1.40 13.70 32.14
C ALA A 50 -1.65 12.40 31.37
N VAL A 51 -2.90 11.94 31.37
CA VAL A 51 -3.30 10.80 30.54
C VAL A 51 -3.51 11.28 29.11
N VAL A 52 -2.83 10.63 28.18
CA VAL A 52 -2.91 10.89 26.73
C VAL A 52 -3.59 9.71 26.07
N HIS A 53 -4.62 10.00 25.29
CA HIS A 53 -5.47 9.00 24.67
C HIS A 53 -5.48 9.12 23.15
N PHE A 54 -5.63 7.99 22.47
CA PHE A 54 -6.08 7.95 21.08
C PHE A 54 -7.58 7.63 21.04
N TYR A 55 -8.33 8.41 20.27
CA TYR A 55 -9.75 8.20 19.99
C TYR A 55 -9.98 8.10 18.49
N TYR A 56 -11.04 7.41 18.11
CA TYR A 56 -11.61 7.51 16.78
C TYR A 56 -12.90 8.33 16.87
N ASP A 57 -12.86 9.53 16.31
CA ASP A 57 -14.00 10.44 16.24
C ASP A 57 -14.93 9.97 15.11
N ASN A 58 -16.00 9.25 15.49
CA ASN A 58 -16.95 8.70 14.53
C ASN A 58 -17.65 9.77 13.70
N ALA A 59 -17.91 10.95 14.27
CA ALA A 59 -18.61 12.03 13.58
C ALA A 59 -17.77 12.63 12.46
N ARG A 60 -16.44 12.69 12.65
CA ARG A 60 -15.49 13.22 11.66
C ARG A 60 -14.80 12.12 10.86
N ALA A 61 -14.98 10.86 11.25
CA ALA A 61 -14.26 9.70 10.75
C ALA A 61 -12.73 9.89 10.79
N THR A 62 -12.21 10.45 11.89
CA THR A 62 -10.78 10.75 12.06
C THR A 62 -10.23 10.20 13.37
N TYR A 63 -8.95 9.87 13.38
CA TYR A 63 -8.24 9.54 14.62
C TYR A 63 -7.68 10.80 15.29
N ARG A 64 -7.77 10.87 16.61
CA ARG A 64 -7.37 12.04 17.39
C ARG A 64 -6.58 11.65 18.62
N ILE A 65 -5.57 12.45 18.94
CA ILE A 65 -4.85 12.39 20.21
C ILE A 65 -5.43 13.45 21.13
N ILE A 66 -5.93 13.04 22.29
CA ILE A 66 -6.60 13.92 23.25
C ILE A 66 -6.01 13.71 24.63
N SER A 67 -5.72 14.82 25.31
CA SER A 67 -5.35 14.85 26.73
C SER A 67 -5.99 16.06 27.39
N VAL A 68 -6.54 15.87 28.59
CA VAL A 68 -7.25 16.89 29.36
C VAL A 68 -6.65 16.96 30.76
N GLU A 69 -6.34 18.16 31.23
CA GLU A 69 -5.91 18.44 32.61
C GLU A 69 -6.73 19.64 33.13
N ASP A 70 -7.23 19.58 34.37
CA ASP A 70 -8.05 20.64 34.99
C ASP A 70 -9.26 21.10 34.12
N SER A 71 -9.95 20.17 33.46
CA SER A 71 -11.04 20.44 32.50
C SER A 71 -10.65 21.24 31.26
N LYS A 72 -9.34 21.41 31.00
CA LYS A 72 -8.79 22.07 29.81
C LYS A 72 -8.09 21.04 28.92
N ALA A 73 -8.38 21.08 27.62
CA ALA A 73 -7.64 20.26 26.66
C ALA A 73 -6.19 20.76 26.55
N VAL A 74 -5.24 19.90 26.91
CA VAL A 74 -3.80 20.16 26.79
C VAL A 74 -3.20 19.53 25.53
N VAL A 75 -3.87 18.51 24.99
CA VAL A 75 -3.63 17.98 23.64
C VAL A 75 -4.97 17.80 22.94
N ASN A 76 -5.07 18.30 21.72
CA ASN A 76 -6.18 18.04 20.82
C ASN A 76 -5.66 18.05 19.39
N SER A 77 -5.14 16.90 18.94
CA SER A 77 -4.47 16.77 17.65
C SER A 77 -5.19 15.75 16.77
N THR A 78 -5.43 16.09 15.51
CA THR A 78 -6.04 15.14 14.54
C THR A 78 -4.92 14.45 13.76
N VAL A 79 -4.85 13.12 13.84
CA VAL A 79 -3.75 12.35 13.23
C VAL A 79 -3.94 12.27 11.72
N THR A 80 -2.99 12.80 10.95
CA THR A 80 -2.97 12.71 9.48
C THR A 80 -2.00 11.64 8.99
N ALA A 81 -2.18 11.15 7.76
CA ALA A 81 -1.30 10.13 7.18
C ALA A 81 0.15 10.62 6.94
N SER A 82 0.37 11.93 6.90
CA SER A 82 1.68 12.55 6.72
C SER A 82 2.33 13.00 8.04
N MET A 83 1.63 12.89 9.18
CA MET A 83 2.22 13.18 10.48
C MET A 83 3.34 12.20 10.82
N VAL A 84 4.36 12.69 11.52
CA VAL A 84 5.50 11.90 11.99
C VAL A 84 5.70 12.17 13.47
N PHE A 85 5.80 11.09 14.25
CA PHE A 85 6.23 11.15 15.64
C PHE A 85 7.73 10.88 15.72
N THR A 86 8.52 11.88 16.08
CA THR A 86 9.98 11.81 16.15
C THR A 86 10.43 11.65 17.59
N LYS A 87 11.16 10.56 17.88
CA LYS A 87 11.85 10.37 19.17
C LYS A 87 13.10 11.26 19.18
N THR A 88 13.19 12.19 20.14
CA THR A 88 14.35 13.12 20.25
C THR A 88 15.21 12.86 21.48
N SER A 89 14.75 11.99 22.38
CA SER A 89 15.59 11.40 23.43
C SER A 89 15.05 10.02 23.84
N GLN A 90 15.70 9.39 24.81
CA GLN A 90 15.29 8.09 25.36
C GLN A 90 13.87 8.10 25.95
N LYS A 91 13.37 9.25 26.41
CA LYS A 91 12.06 9.39 27.07
C LYS A 91 11.22 10.53 26.51
N PHE A 92 11.61 11.09 25.38
CA PHE A 92 10.91 12.24 24.80
C PHE A 92 10.70 12.05 23.30
N GLY A 93 9.49 12.33 22.85
CA GLY A 93 9.16 12.40 21.43
C GLY A 93 8.19 13.53 21.14
N GLN A 94 8.09 13.89 19.87
CA GLN A 94 7.32 15.05 19.41
C GLN A 94 6.64 14.79 18.08
N TRP A 95 5.56 15.53 17.80
CA TRP A 95 4.97 15.61 16.46
C TRP A 95 4.46 17.02 16.19
N SER A 96 4.41 17.40 14.92
CA SER A 96 3.89 18.69 14.48
C SER A 96 2.44 18.55 14.02
N ASP A 97 1.54 19.31 14.64
CA ASP A 97 0.19 19.50 14.15
C ASP A 97 0.09 20.80 13.34
N VAL A 98 0.20 20.64 12.03
CA VAL A 98 0.14 21.77 11.07
C VAL A 98 -1.22 22.46 11.12
N SER A 99 -2.30 21.71 11.38
CA SER A 99 -3.66 22.29 11.41
C SER A 99 -3.87 23.18 12.64
N ALA A 100 -3.23 22.84 13.76
CA ALA A 100 -3.24 23.63 14.98
C ALA A 100 -2.06 24.64 15.04
N ASN A 101 -1.12 24.58 14.11
CA ASN A 101 0.15 25.34 14.12
C ASN A 101 0.93 25.18 15.44
N ILE A 102 0.97 23.97 15.98
CA ILE A 102 1.60 23.64 17.27
C ILE A 102 2.47 22.38 17.10
N VAL A 103 3.64 22.36 17.71
CA VAL A 103 4.42 21.14 17.90
C VAL A 103 4.18 20.63 19.32
N TYR A 104 3.66 19.41 19.44
CA TYR A 104 3.46 18.74 20.72
C TYR A 104 4.68 17.89 21.07
N GLY A 105 5.04 17.87 22.35
CA GLY A 105 6.08 17.03 22.91
C GLY A 105 5.55 16.23 24.09
N LEU A 106 5.99 14.98 24.23
CA LEU A 106 5.61 14.11 25.34
C LEU A 106 6.86 13.57 26.02
N GLY A 107 6.96 13.82 27.33
CA GLY A 107 7.96 13.26 28.23
C GLY A 107 7.41 12.07 29.01
N PHE A 108 7.90 10.87 28.71
CA PHE A 108 7.46 9.60 29.30
C PHE A 108 8.28 9.24 30.55
N SER A 109 7.77 8.32 31.38
CA SER A 109 8.50 7.87 32.57
C SER A 109 9.65 6.93 32.21
N GLY A 110 9.52 6.18 31.10
CA GLY A 110 10.56 5.31 30.56
C GLY A 110 10.53 5.13 29.04
N GLU A 111 11.61 4.56 28.50
CA GLU A 111 11.77 4.28 27.06
C GLU A 111 10.72 3.32 26.51
N LYS A 112 10.30 2.35 27.33
CA LYS A 112 9.25 1.38 26.96
C LYS A 112 7.93 2.06 26.59
N GLU A 113 7.53 3.08 27.36
CA GLU A 113 6.28 3.82 27.14
C GLU A 113 6.38 4.71 25.89
N LEU A 114 7.54 5.34 25.67
CA LEU A 114 7.83 6.10 24.46
C LEU A 114 7.73 5.19 23.21
N ASN A 115 8.30 3.99 23.28
CA ASN A 115 8.25 3.02 22.18
C ASN A 115 6.82 2.55 21.93
N GLN A 116 6.05 2.23 22.98
CA GLN A 116 4.66 1.83 22.85
C GLN A 116 3.80 2.94 22.22
N PHE A 117 3.98 4.19 22.63
CA PHE A 117 3.28 5.33 22.03
C PHE A 117 3.66 5.50 20.56
N HIS A 118 4.95 5.41 20.22
CA HIS A 118 5.44 5.50 18.85
C HIS A 118 4.82 4.43 17.95
N ASP A 119 4.82 3.18 18.39
CA ASP A 119 4.30 2.06 17.59
C ASP A 119 2.79 2.21 17.37
N TYR A 120 2.06 2.65 18.40
CA TYR A 120 0.64 2.96 18.27
C TYR A 120 0.36 4.15 17.35
N PHE A 121 1.22 5.17 17.38
CA PHE A 121 1.12 6.32 16.48
C PHE A 121 1.29 5.89 15.01
N GLU A 122 2.25 5.02 14.72
CA GLU A 122 2.46 4.44 13.38
C GLU A 122 1.26 3.60 12.93
N GLU A 123 0.67 2.80 13.82
CA GLU A 123 -0.55 2.02 13.54
C GLU A 123 -1.72 2.95 13.17
N VAL A 124 -1.98 3.98 13.98
CA VAL A 124 -3.06 4.94 13.72
C VAL A 124 -2.83 5.70 12.41
N LYS A 125 -1.57 6.06 12.08
CA LYS A 125 -1.22 6.68 10.80
C LYS A 125 -1.58 5.77 9.61
N LEU A 126 -1.34 4.46 9.72
CA LEU A 126 -1.73 3.48 8.70
C LEU A 126 -3.26 3.35 8.59
N LEU A 127 -3.98 3.35 9.71
CA LEU A 127 -5.45 3.35 9.72
C LEU A 127 -6.01 4.60 9.04
N THR A 128 -5.47 5.79 9.34
CA THR A 128 -5.83 7.04 8.66
C THR A 128 -5.60 6.96 7.16
N ARG A 129 -4.47 6.37 6.70
CA ARG A 129 -4.18 6.19 5.27
C ARG A 129 -5.20 5.27 4.58
N LYS A 130 -5.63 4.19 5.24
CA LYS A 130 -6.66 3.28 4.72
C LYS A 130 -8.02 3.99 4.56
N HIS A 131 -8.45 4.74 5.58
CA HIS A 131 -9.69 5.53 5.52
C HIS A 131 -9.64 6.68 4.48
N SER A 132 -8.45 7.23 4.23
CA SER A 132 -8.25 8.24 3.18
C SER A 132 -8.40 7.64 1.78
N LYS A 133 -7.87 6.43 1.57
CA LYS A 133 -7.94 5.70 0.29
C LYS A 133 -9.34 5.18 0.00
N SER A 134 -10.04 4.63 0.99
CA SER A 134 -11.44 4.23 0.83
C SER A 134 -12.36 5.41 0.49
N LYS A 135 -11.95 6.65 0.82
CA LYS A 135 -12.64 7.89 0.43
C LYS A 135 -12.20 8.43 -0.94
N GLN A 136 -11.02 8.04 -1.44
CA GLN A 136 -10.51 8.37 -2.78
C GLN A 136 -10.97 7.38 -3.86
N GLU A 137 -11.20 6.11 -3.55
CA GLU A 137 -11.74 5.13 -4.52
C GLU A 137 -13.21 5.43 -4.90
N ILE A 138 -13.93 6.22 -4.11
CA ILE A 138 -15.27 6.74 -4.44
C ILE A 138 -15.24 8.01 -5.30
N ASN A 139 -14.07 8.66 -5.48
CA ASN A 139 -13.92 9.96 -6.16
C ASN A 139 -12.82 9.97 -7.25
N GLY A 140 -12.27 8.82 -7.63
CA GLY A 140 -11.06 8.69 -8.45
C GLY A 140 -11.26 8.11 -9.86
N ALA A 141 -12.40 8.34 -10.49
CA ALA A 141 -12.65 7.90 -11.88
C ALA A 141 -13.14 9.07 -12.75
N MET A 142 -12.28 10.07 -12.96
CA MET A 142 -12.35 10.96 -14.12
C MET A 142 -11.02 11.69 -14.23
N ASP A 143 -10.10 11.13 -15.03
CA ASP A 143 -9.30 11.99 -15.86
C ASP A 143 -9.13 11.36 -17.24
N ASN A 144 -9.27 12.23 -18.24
CA ASN A 144 -9.71 11.93 -19.59
C ASN A 144 -8.48 11.80 -20.49
N ASP A 145 -8.14 10.58 -20.91
CA ASP A 145 -7.17 10.35 -21.98
C ASP A 145 -7.89 10.40 -23.34
N THR A 146 -7.65 11.49 -24.08
CA THR A 146 -8.08 11.62 -25.47
C THR A 146 -6.89 11.99 -26.36
N LEU A 147 -6.37 10.96 -27.03
CA LEU A 147 -5.84 10.93 -28.40
C LEU A 147 -4.66 11.86 -28.75
N LYS A 148 -3.48 11.23 -28.95
CA LYS A 148 -2.75 11.35 -30.23
C LYS A 148 -2.27 9.98 -30.72
N LYS A 149 -2.92 9.50 -31.78
CA LYS A 149 -2.42 8.43 -32.67
C LYS A 149 -1.37 9.01 -33.61
N THR A 150 -0.18 8.42 -33.64
CA THR A 150 0.62 8.23 -34.87
C THR A 150 1.33 6.89 -34.74
N GLY A 151 1.11 6.00 -35.70
CA GLY A 151 1.41 4.58 -35.59
C GLY A 151 2.88 4.19 -35.84
N SER A 152 3.21 2.99 -35.39
CA SER A 152 3.88 1.95 -36.18
C SER A 152 3.86 0.64 -35.39
N SER A 153 3.66 -0.47 -36.12
CA SER A 153 3.53 -1.84 -35.63
C SER A 153 4.84 -2.40 -35.02
N PRO A 154 4.78 -3.52 -34.27
CA PRO A 154 5.84 -3.95 -33.37
C PRO A 154 6.88 -4.85 -34.04
N ILE A 155 8.14 -4.70 -33.63
CA ILE A 155 9.25 -5.61 -33.99
C ILE A 155 9.83 -6.19 -32.69
N ASN A 156 9.66 -7.50 -32.52
CA ASN A 156 10.51 -8.38 -31.72
C ASN A 156 11.99 -8.17 -32.11
N PRO A 157 12.97 -8.30 -31.19
CA PRO A 157 13.61 -9.62 -31.15
C PRO A 157 14.11 -10.07 -29.77
N LEU A 158 13.89 -11.37 -29.57
CA LEU A 158 14.72 -12.29 -28.81
C LEU A 158 15.99 -12.58 -29.64
N CYS A 159 17.20 -12.44 -29.10
CA CYS A 159 18.36 -13.30 -29.43
C CYS A 159 19.59 -13.01 -28.54
N HIS A 160 20.19 -14.10 -28.04
CA HIS A 160 21.50 -14.19 -27.42
C HIS A 160 22.65 -13.72 -28.32
N THR A 161 23.69 -13.12 -27.73
CA THR A 161 25.08 -13.49 -28.05
C THR A 161 25.97 -13.38 -26.82
N ARG A 162 26.81 -14.41 -26.65
CA ARG A 162 27.96 -14.48 -25.76
C ARG A 162 29.05 -13.56 -26.31
N THR A 163 29.66 -12.74 -25.47
CA THR A 163 31.08 -12.35 -25.62
C THR A 163 31.69 -12.08 -24.26
N SER A 164 32.62 -12.98 -23.90
CA SER A 164 33.74 -12.73 -23.02
C SER A 164 34.64 -11.65 -23.63
N SER A 165 35.00 -10.62 -22.87
CA SER A 165 36.35 -10.05 -22.85
C SER A 165 36.55 -9.09 -21.68
N LEU A 166 37.70 -9.28 -21.07
CA LEU A 166 38.30 -8.58 -19.95
C LEU A 166 38.75 -7.19 -20.37
N SER A 167 38.57 -6.20 -19.50
CA SER A 167 39.46 -5.04 -19.46
C SER A 167 39.55 -4.47 -18.05
N SER A 168 40.80 -4.49 -17.59
CA SER A 168 41.39 -4.06 -16.34
C SER A 168 41.40 -2.55 -16.17
N LEU A 169 41.02 -2.06 -14.99
CA LEU A 169 41.48 -0.77 -14.44
C LEU A 169 41.80 -0.92 -12.94
N PRO A 170 42.90 -0.31 -12.44
CA PRO A 170 43.40 -0.51 -11.09
C PRO A 170 42.68 0.40 -10.08
N ILE A 171 42.24 -0.18 -8.96
CA ILE A 171 41.84 0.60 -7.78
C ILE A 171 42.98 0.53 -6.78
N SER A 172 43.66 1.67 -6.63
CA SER A 172 44.53 1.96 -5.49
C SER A 172 43.69 2.01 -4.23
N THR A 173 43.88 1.08 -3.30
CA THR A 173 43.58 1.32 -1.88
C THR A 173 44.64 0.68 -1.00
N SER A 174 45.38 1.55 -0.35
CA SER A 174 46.19 1.29 0.83
C SER A 174 45.34 0.66 1.94
N ASN A 175 45.79 -0.48 2.48
CA ASN A 175 46.08 -0.64 3.91
C ASN A 175 46.53 -2.09 4.20
N LEU A 176 47.82 -2.20 4.50
CA LEU A 176 48.42 -3.35 5.16
C LEU A 176 48.02 -3.32 6.64
N GLN A 177 47.49 -4.43 7.16
CA GLN A 177 47.79 -4.82 8.54
C GLN A 177 48.01 -6.33 8.60
N ASP A 178 49.29 -6.64 8.77
CA ASP A 178 49.92 -7.92 9.05
C ASP A 178 49.49 -8.43 10.45
N GLN A 179 49.06 -9.68 10.57
CA GLN A 179 49.31 -10.50 11.77
C GLN A 179 49.62 -11.93 11.36
N ARG A 180 50.79 -12.35 11.84
CA ARG A 180 51.58 -13.53 11.47
C ARG A 180 51.32 -14.74 12.38
N ARG A 181 51.88 -15.87 11.90
CA ARG A 181 52.44 -17.08 12.58
C ARG A 181 51.46 -18.25 12.69
N GLY A 182 51.73 -19.37 12.04
CA GLY A 182 52.83 -20.35 12.24
C GLY A 182 52.14 -21.74 12.16
N SER A 183 52.69 -22.88 11.74
CA SER A 183 54.04 -23.41 11.66
C SER A 183 53.99 -24.61 10.69
N LEU A 184 55.11 -24.87 10.02
CA LEU A 184 55.38 -26.09 9.25
C LEU A 184 55.77 -27.25 10.19
N SER A 185 55.33 -28.48 9.88
CA SER A 185 56.05 -29.76 10.07
C SER A 185 55.18 -30.92 9.55
N SER A 186 55.42 -31.42 8.33
CA SER A 186 56.10 -32.70 8.04
C SER A 186 55.54 -33.94 8.76
N SER A 187 54.87 -34.83 8.02
CA SER A 187 55.32 -36.22 7.78
C SER A 187 54.34 -36.97 6.85
N ALA A 188 54.92 -37.70 5.91
CA ALA A 188 54.26 -38.51 4.89
C ALA A 188 53.48 -39.69 5.51
N THR A 189 52.42 -40.15 4.83
CA THR A 189 52.23 -41.54 4.33
C THR A 189 50.83 -41.72 3.70
N SER A 190 50.80 -42.38 2.53
CA SER A 190 49.66 -43.01 1.83
C SER A 190 48.52 -42.13 1.25
N LEU A 191 48.27 -42.28 -0.06
CA LEU A 191 47.13 -41.71 -0.78
C LEU A 191 45.78 -42.16 -0.17
N PRO A 192 44.74 -41.32 -0.30
CA PRO A 192 43.68 -41.65 -1.26
C PRO A 192 43.22 -40.42 -2.05
N GLY A 193 43.30 -40.46 -3.39
CA GLY A 193 42.89 -39.37 -4.29
C GLY A 193 41.43 -38.91 -4.13
N ASN A 194 40.57 -39.69 -3.48
CA ASN A 194 39.17 -39.35 -3.24
C ASN A 194 38.93 -38.34 -2.10
N VAL A 195 39.80 -38.27 -1.08
CA VAL A 195 39.59 -37.34 0.06
C VAL A 195 39.97 -35.92 -0.33
N THR A 196 41.04 -35.77 -1.11
CA THR A 196 41.43 -34.49 -1.70
C THR A 196 40.37 -33.99 -2.68
N GLU A 197 39.79 -34.87 -3.49
CA GLU A 197 38.75 -34.48 -4.45
C GLU A 197 37.43 -34.08 -3.76
N ALA A 198 37.00 -34.82 -2.74
CA ALA A 198 35.83 -34.46 -1.94
C ALA A 198 36.03 -33.15 -1.17
N HIS A 199 37.23 -32.92 -0.63
CA HIS A 199 37.58 -31.67 0.05
C HIS A 199 37.61 -30.48 -0.93
N LEU A 200 38.23 -30.65 -2.10
CA LEU A 200 38.25 -29.64 -3.16
C LEU A 200 36.85 -29.34 -3.68
N LYS A 201 35.97 -30.34 -3.79
CA LYS A 201 34.56 -30.15 -4.18
C LYS A 201 33.80 -29.34 -3.13
N TYR A 202 33.97 -29.67 -1.84
CA TYR A 202 33.36 -28.90 -0.74
C TYR A 202 33.88 -27.46 -0.70
N GLU A 203 35.19 -27.25 -0.85
CA GLU A 203 35.76 -25.91 -0.95
C GLU A 203 35.23 -25.16 -2.18
N ASN A 204 35.06 -25.83 -3.32
CA ASN A 204 34.51 -25.25 -4.54
C ASN A 204 33.03 -24.83 -4.34
N ASP A 205 32.22 -25.66 -3.71
CA ASP A 205 30.82 -25.36 -3.41
C ASP A 205 30.69 -24.22 -2.37
N ARG A 206 31.58 -24.18 -1.38
CA ARG A 206 31.69 -23.07 -0.42
C ARG A 206 32.07 -21.76 -1.12
N LEU A 207 33.03 -21.79 -2.03
CA LEU A 207 33.46 -20.62 -2.81
C LEU A 207 32.35 -20.15 -3.76
N LYS A 208 31.60 -21.06 -4.39
CA LYS A 208 30.42 -20.72 -5.20
C LYS A 208 29.35 -20.03 -4.37
N LEU A 209 29.07 -20.53 -3.16
CA LEU A 209 28.11 -19.91 -2.25
C LEU A 209 28.58 -18.52 -1.80
N ALA A 210 29.86 -18.38 -1.46
CA ALA A 210 30.46 -17.09 -1.12
C ALA A 210 30.42 -16.09 -2.29
N LEU A 211 30.64 -16.55 -3.53
CA LEU A 211 30.54 -15.72 -4.73
C LEU A 211 29.09 -15.29 -5.00
N ALA A 212 28.14 -16.21 -4.88
CA ALA A 212 26.71 -15.90 -5.01
C ALA A 212 26.27 -14.89 -3.95
N GLN A 213 26.71 -15.05 -2.70
CA GLN A 213 26.46 -14.13 -1.61
C GLN A 213 27.10 -12.75 -1.86
N SER A 214 28.35 -12.71 -2.34
CA SER A 214 29.05 -11.48 -2.71
C SER A 214 28.32 -10.74 -3.83
N SER A 215 27.87 -11.45 -4.88
CA SER A 215 27.10 -10.85 -5.98
C SER A 215 25.76 -10.25 -5.53
N THR A 216 25.13 -10.87 -4.53
CA THR A 216 23.89 -10.37 -3.92
C THR A 216 24.18 -9.12 -3.09
N ASN A 217 25.32 -9.09 -2.40
CA ASN A 217 25.74 -7.95 -1.61
C ASN A 217 26.10 -6.74 -2.49
N THR A 218 26.77 -6.95 -3.63
CA THR A 218 27.01 -5.91 -4.64
C THR A 218 25.71 -5.31 -5.14
N LYS A 219 24.71 -6.14 -5.49
CA LYS A 219 23.38 -5.67 -5.92
C LYS A 219 22.67 -4.87 -4.82
N LYS A 220 22.79 -5.30 -3.56
CA LYS A 220 22.20 -4.58 -2.42
C LYS A 220 22.80 -3.17 -2.30
N TRP A 221 24.12 -3.04 -2.35
CA TRP A 221 24.79 -1.75 -2.29
C TRP A 221 24.49 -0.87 -3.51
N GLU A 222 24.32 -1.47 -4.69
CA GLU A 222 23.93 -0.74 -5.89
C GLU A 222 22.51 -0.16 -5.78
N ILE A 223 21.55 -0.92 -5.24
CA ILE A 223 20.19 -0.43 -4.95
C ILE A 223 20.22 0.68 -3.89
N GLU A 224 21.01 0.51 -2.84
CA GLU A 224 21.14 1.51 -1.78
C GLU A 224 21.76 2.81 -2.31
N LEU A 225 22.78 2.72 -3.16
CA LEU A 225 23.37 3.87 -3.84
C LEU A 225 22.37 4.58 -4.75
N GLN A 226 21.57 3.83 -5.54
CA GLN A 226 20.50 4.43 -6.35
C GLN A 226 19.44 5.13 -5.50
N THR A 227 19.06 4.52 -4.37
CA THR A 227 18.10 5.10 -3.42
C THR A 227 18.64 6.39 -2.81
N LEU A 228 19.91 6.41 -2.40
CA LEU A 228 20.57 7.61 -1.88
C LEU A 228 20.65 8.72 -2.93
N LYS A 229 20.97 8.39 -4.20
CA LYS A 229 20.95 9.36 -5.31
C LYS A 229 19.56 9.96 -5.51
N ALA A 230 18.52 9.13 -5.53
CA ALA A 230 17.14 9.59 -5.67
C ALA A 230 16.71 10.48 -4.49
N ASN A 231 17.09 10.14 -3.27
CA ASN A 231 16.83 10.96 -2.08
C ASN A 231 17.57 12.31 -2.15
N ASN A 232 18.83 12.31 -2.58
CA ASN A 232 19.61 13.55 -2.72
C ASN A 232 19.00 14.48 -3.79
N GLN A 233 18.53 13.90 -4.91
CA GLN A 233 17.80 14.65 -5.94
C GLN A 233 16.51 15.26 -5.39
N ARG A 234 15.70 14.50 -4.64
CA ARG A 234 14.48 15.01 -4.01
C ARG A 234 14.76 16.14 -3.03
N LEU A 235 15.80 16.02 -2.20
CA LEU A 235 16.22 17.09 -1.28
C LEU A 235 16.65 18.34 -2.04
N THR A 236 17.37 18.17 -3.16
CA THR A 236 17.79 19.30 -4.02
C THR A 236 16.58 20.01 -4.62
N THR A 237 15.59 19.28 -5.14
CA THR A 237 14.35 19.85 -5.66
C THR A 237 13.56 20.57 -4.56
N ALA A 238 13.41 19.96 -3.38
CA ALA A 238 12.72 20.58 -2.25
C ALA A 238 13.42 21.86 -1.76
N LEU A 239 14.75 21.90 -1.80
CA LEU A 239 15.52 23.11 -1.45
C LEU A 239 15.31 24.22 -2.49
N GLN A 240 15.31 23.89 -3.79
CA GLN A 240 15.01 24.85 -4.86
C GLN A 240 13.59 25.40 -4.72
N GLU A 241 12.61 24.53 -4.45
CA GLU A 241 11.21 24.92 -4.23
C GLU A 241 11.07 25.80 -2.99
N SER A 242 11.72 25.45 -1.87
CA SER A 242 11.73 26.28 -0.67
C SER A 242 12.35 27.66 -0.93
N THR A 243 13.39 27.74 -1.77
CA THR A 243 14.03 29.01 -2.13
C THR A 243 13.10 29.86 -3.01
N ALA A 244 12.44 29.25 -3.99
CA ALA A 244 11.44 29.91 -4.82
C ALA A 244 10.26 30.43 -3.99
N ASN A 245 9.79 29.64 -3.02
CA ASN A 245 8.76 30.07 -2.07
C ASN A 245 9.21 31.30 -1.28
N VAL A 246 10.42 31.31 -0.72
CA VAL A 246 10.91 32.51 0.00
C VAL A 246 10.86 33.77 -0.87
N GLU A 247 11.21 33.67 -2.16
CA GLU A 247 11.12 34.80 -3.09
C GLU A 247 9.68 35.21 -3.40
N GLU A 248 8.75 34.27 -3.57
CA GLU A 248 7.33 34.58 -3.77
C GLU A 248 6.72 35.27 -2.53
N TRP A 249 7.07 34.81 -1.33
CA TRP A 249 6.63 35.44 -0.08
C TRP A 249 7.19 36.85 0.09
N LYS A 250 8.45 37.09 -0.32
CA LYS A 250 9.02 38.45 -0.37
C LYS A 250 8.25 39.34 -1.34
N LYS A 251 7.88 38.82 -2.51
CA LYS A 251 7.09 39.55 -3.51
C LYS A 251 5.70 39.90 -2.99
N GLN A 252 5.02 38.95 -2.34
CA GLN A 252 3.73 39.20 -1.68
C GLN A 252 3.85 40.25 -0.57
N LEU A 253 4.90 40.18 0.25
CA LEU A 253 5.15 41.19 1.28
C LEU A 253 5.39 42.58 0.69
N ALA A 254 6.11 42.68 -0.43
CA ALA A 254 6.32 43.94 -1.13
C ALA A 254 4.99 44.50 -1.68
N ALA A 255 4.16 43.65 -2.29
CA ALA A 255 2.83 44.05 -2.76
C ALA A 255 1.94 44.56 -1.61
N TYR A 256 1.92 43.86 -0.46
CA TYR A 256 1.15 44.32 0.71
C TYR A 256 1.69 45.63 1.31
N LYS A 257 3.00 45.86 1.26
CA LYS A 257 3.59 47.15 1.68
C LYS A 257 3.16 48.29 0.76
N GLU A 258 3.17 48.06 -0.56
CA GLU A 258 2.72 49.02 -1.55
C GLU A 258 1.23 49.32 -1.40
N GLU A 259 0.39 48.30 -1.21
CA GLU A 259 -1.04 48.46 -1.02
C GLU A 259 -1.37 49.19 0.29
N ASN A 260 -0.65 48.91 1.38
CA ASN A 260 -0.77 49.69 2.62
C ASN A 260 -0.37 51.15 2.42
N ALA A 261 0.71 51.42 1.68
CA ALA A 261 1.11 52.79 1.36
C ALA A 261 0.04 53.52 0.54
N ARG A 262 -0.55 52.82 -0.44
CA ARG A 262 -1.66 53.34 -1.26
C ARG A 262 -2.92 53.62 -0.42
N LEU A 263 -3.30 52.70 0.47
CA LEU A 263 -4.44 52.88 1.37
C LEU A 263 -4.22 54.05 2.33
N LYS A 264 -3.03 54.18 2.92
CA LYS A 264 -2.67 55.34 3.76
C LYS A 264 -2.80 56.65 3.01
N LYS A 265 -2.31 56.71 1.76
CA LYS A 265 -2.47 57.88 0.90
C LYS A 265 -3.95 58.17 0.62
N ARG A 266 -4.76 57.14 0.34
CA ARG A 266 -6.19 57.29 0.09
C ARG A 266 -6.96 57.79 1.33
N VAL A 267 -6.61 57.29 2.52
CA VAL A 267 -7.17 57.76 3.79
C VAL A 267 -6.81 59.23 4.01
N GLN A 268 -5.55 59.62 3.80
CA GLN A 268 -5.10 61.01 3.92
C GLN A 268 -5.80 61.95 2.92
N GLU A 269 -6.02 61.51 1.68
CA GLU A 269 -6.81 62.25 0.68
C GLU A 269 -8.26 62.44 1.14
N LEU A 270 -8.88 61.39 1.69
CA LEU A 270 -10.26 61.44 2.20
C LEU A 270 -10.39 62.30 3.46
N GLU A 271 -9.40 62.30 4.34
CA GLU A 271 -9.32 63.15 5.54
C GLU A 271 -9.09 64.64 5.20
N SER A 272 -8.49 64.93 4.03
CA SER A 272 -8.22 66.30 3.56
C SER A 272 -9.38 67.00 2.84
N LEU A 273 -10.45 66.26 2.50
CA LEU A 273 -11.62 66.79 1.80
C LEU A 273 -12.74 67.13 2.80
N PRO A 274 -13.29 68.37 2.80
CA PRO A 274 -14.51 68.66 3.54
C PRO A 274 -15.69 68.00 2.82
N MET A 275 -15.96 66.74 3.17
CA MET A 275 -17.05 65.95 2.57
C MET A 275 -18.41 66.43 3.08
N SER A 276 -19.27 66.88 2.17
CA SER A 276 -20.69 67.10 2.47
C SER A 276 -21.34 65.78 2.87
N SER A 277 -22.17 65.81 3.93
CA SER A 277 -22.90 64.65 4.46
C SER A 277 -23.71 63.87 3.40
N GLU A 278 -24.12 64.50 2.30
CA GLU A 278 -24.82 63.83 1.19
C GLU A 278 -23.92 62.91 0.34
N GLN A 279 -22.68 63.30 0.08
CA GLN A 279 -21.76 62.50 -0.75
C GLN A 279 -21.29 61.24 -0.01
N SER A 280 -21.11 61.33 1.31
CA SER A 280 -20.78 60.17 2.15
C SER A 280 -21.94 59.17 2.22
N ASN A 281 -23.18 59.65 2.40
CA ASN A 281 -24.38 58.80 2.40
C ASN A 281 -24.62 58.08 1.07
N ASN A 282 -24.38 58.76 -0.08
CA ASN A 282 -24.53 58.15 -1.39
C ASN A 282 -23.49 57.05 -1.66
N LEU A 283 -22.25 57.21 -1.19
CA LEU A 283 -21.20 56.20 -1.33
C LEU A 283 -21.51 54.94 -0.51
N VAL A 284 -21.91 55.11 0.75
CA VAL A 284 -22.31 53.99 1.63
C VAL A 284 -23.52 53.25 1.04
N LYS A 285 -24.47 53.96 0.44
CA LYS A 285 -25.63 53.35 -0.20
C LYS A 285 -25.24 52.52 -1.44
N ALA A 286 -24.27 52.98 -2.22
CA ALA A 286 -23.75 52.24 -3.37
C ALA A 286 -22.98 50.97 -2.94
N GLU A 287 -22.12 51.07 -1.92
CA GLU A 287 -21.41 49.92 -1.35
C GLU A 287 -22.37 48.90 -0.72
N LEU A 288 -23.39 49.36 0.02
CA LEU A 288 -24.40 48.49 0.60
C LEU A 288 -25.20 47.75 -0.49
N SER A 289 -25.56 48.43 -1.57
CA SER A 289 -26.21 47.80 -2.73
C SER A 289 -25.31 46.74 -3.39
N GLN A 290 -24.03 47.04 -3.56
CA GLN A 290 -23.05 46.10 -4.14
C GLN A 290 -22.84 44.87 -3.25
N VAL A 291 -22.69 45.06 -1.94
CA VAL A 291 -22.54 43.97 -0.96
C VAL A 291 -23.81 43.12 -0.93
N THR A 292 -24.99 43.73 -0.97
CA THR A 292 -26.28 43.02 -1.00
C THR A 292 -26.42 42.17 -2.26
N SER A 293 -26.05 42.72 -3.43
CA SER A 293 -26.05 41.97 -4.69
C SER A 293 -25.09 40.78 -4.65
N ARG A 294 -23.88 41.00 -4.13
CA ARG A 294 -22.86 39.94 -3.99
C ARG A 294 -23.29 38.85 -2.99
N LEU A 295 -23.94 39.24 -1.91
CA LEU A 295 -24.49 38.30 -0.92
C LEU A 295 -25.56 37.41 -1.56
N ASN A 296 -26.49 38.00 -2.31
CA ASN A 296 -27.55 37.26 -3.02
C ASN A 296 -26.96 36.29 -4.07
N GLN A 297 -25.93 36.72 -4.80
CA GLN A 297 -25.25 35.85 -5.77
C GLN A 297 -24.57 34.66 -5.10
N VAL A 298 -23.83 34.90 -4.01
CA VAL A 298 -23.16 33.82 -3.26
C VAL A 298 -24.18 32.87 -2.64
N GLN A 299 -25.32 33.38 -2.18
CA GLN A 299 -26.39 32.56 -1.63
C GLN A 299 -27.05 31.68 -2.69
N LEU A 300 -27.26 32.20 -3.90
CA LEU A 300 -27.76 31.42 -5.04
C LEU A 300 -26.76 30.34 -5.47
N ASP A 301 -25.49 30.69 -5.61
CA ASP A 301 -24.42 29.75 -5.98
C ASP A 301 -24.27 28.64 -4.93
N SER A 302 -24.36 29.00 -3.63
CA SER A 302 -24.34 28.03 -2.54
C SER A 302 -25.54 27.08 -2.59
N SER A 303 -26.73 27.57 -2.96
CA SER A 303 -27.92 26.74 -3.13
C SER A 303 -27.74 25.76 -4.30
N ASN A 304 -27.24 26.23 -5.44
CA ASN A 304 -27.00 25.39 -6.61
C ASN A 304 -25.96 24.30 -6.32
N LYS A 305 -24.85 24.64 -5.67
CA LYS A 305 -23.83 23.67 -5.25
C LYS A 305 -24.38 22.63 -4.27
N MET A 306 -25.30 23.03 -3.39
CA MET A 306 -25.94 22.11 -2.45
C MET A 306 -26.81 21.08 -3.17
N GLN A 307 -27.58 21.50 -4.19
CA GLN A 307 -28.36 20.60 -5.03
C GLN A 307 -27.47 19.64 -5.85
N GLU A 308 -26.36 20.15 -6.39
CA GLU A 308 -25.39 19.32 -7.11
C GLU A 308 -24.76 18.25 -6.20
N ILE A 309 -24.37 18.61 -4.98
CA ILE A 309 -23.88 17.67 -3.97
C ILE A 309 -24.92 16.59 -3.67
N GLU A 310 -26.20 16.95 -3.56
CA GLU A 310 -27.28 15.99 -3.31
C GLU A 310 -27.45 15.00 -4.48
N LEU A 311 -27.38 15.49 -5.72
CA LEU A 311 -27.41 14.64 -6.92
C LEU A 311 -26.19 13.71 -6.99
N LEU A 312 -25.00 14.21 -6.71
CA LEU A 312 -23.77 13.41 -6.68
C LEU A 312 -23.84 12.34 -5.59
N HIS A 313 -24.33 12.65 -4.39
CA HIS A 313 -24.55 11.66 -3.34
C HIS A 313 -25.54 10.56 -3.76
N ARG A 314 -26.63 10.93 -4.44
CA ARG A 314 -27.58 9.96 -5.00
C ARG A 314 -26.90 9.04 -6.02
N ARG A 315 -26.08 9.62 -6.90
CA ARG A 315 -25.36 8.87 -7.93
C ARG A 315 -24.32 7.91 -7.35
N ILE A 316 -23.56 8.35 -6.34
CA ILE A 316 -22.61 7.50 -5.61
C ILE A 316 -23.33 6.30 -4.98
N LYS A 317 -24.50 6.53 -4.38
CA LYS A 317 -25.30 5.45 -3.78
C LYS A 317 -25.78 4.44 -4.84
N GLU A 318 -26.23 4.90 -6.00
CA GLU A 318 -26.60 4.02 -7.12
C GLU A 318 -25.42 3.18 -7.61
N LEU A 319 -24.25 3.80 -7.78
CA LEU A 319 -23.03 3.10 -8.19
C LEU A 319 -22.60 2.05 -7.15
N SER A 320 -22.63 2.40 -5.87
CA SER A 320 -22.31 1.46 -4.78
C SER A 320 -23.24 0.25 -4.75
N ASN A 321 -24.54 0.45 -5.00
CA ASN A 321 -25.49 -0.65 -5.12
C ASN A 321 -25.18 -1.55 -6.33
N ALA A 322 -24.88 -0.96 -7.49
CA ALA A 322 -24.51 -1.69 -8.70
C ALA A 322 -23.20 -2.47 -8.54
N GLU A 323 -22.21 -1.92 -7.82
CA GLU A 323 -20.96 -2.62 -7.47
C GLU A 323 -21.22 -3.84 -6.58
N ALA A 324 -22.11 -3.71 -5.59
CA ALA A 324 -22.50 -4.84 -4.74
C ALA A 324 -23.20 -5.95 -5.54
N GLU A 325 -24.09 -5.60 -6.46
CA GLU A 325 -24.74 -6.56 -7.37
C GLU A 325 -23.72 -7.24 -8.29
N ASN A 326 -22.77 -6.49 -8.86
CA ASN A 326 -21.70 -7.03 -9.68
C ASN A 326 -20.81 -8.02 -8.90
N ALA A 327 -20.49 -7.72 -7.64
CA ALA A 327 -19.73 -8.65 -6.79
C ALA A 327 -20.48 -9.97 -6.57
N ILE A 328 -21.80 -9.91 -6.35
CA ILE A 328 -22.65 -11.10 -6.22
C ILE A 328 -22.68 -11.90 -7.52
N LEU A 329 -22.82 -11.22 -8.67
CA LEU A 329 -22.83 -11.87 -9.98
C LEU A 329 -21.48 -12.53 -10.29
N GLN A 330 -20.36 -11.87 -9.98
CA GLN A 330 -19.03 -12.45 -10.13
C GLN A 330 -18.84 -13.71 -9.26
N ALA A 331 -19.31 -13.69 -8.02
CA ALA A 331 -19.27 -14.87 -7.14
C ALA A 331 -20.10 -16.04 -7.70
N LYS A 332 -21.28 -15.75 -8.30
CA LYS A 332 -22.10 -16.77 -8.97
C LYS A 332 -21.39 -17.37 -10.19
N ILE A 333 -20.75 -16.53 -11.01
CA ILE A 333 -19.97 -17.00 -12.18
C ILE A 333 -18.85 -17.93 -11.74
N GLN A 334 -18.05 -17.52 -10.74
CA GLN A 334 -16.97 -18.37 -10.21
C GLN A 334 -17.47 -19.73 -9.70
N LYS A 335 -18.64 -19.75 -9.04
CA LYS A 335 -19.25 -21.01 -8.59
C LYS A 335 -19.66 -21.89 -9.77
N ILE A 336 -20.30 -21.31 -10.78
CA ILE A 336 -20.71 -22.05 -11.99
C ILE A 336 -19.49 -22.59 -12.73
N ASP A 337 -18.41 -21.82 -12.85
CA ASP A 337 -17.17 -22.26 -13.47
C ASP A 337 -16.53 -23.43 -12.71
N ALA A 338 -16.51 -23.38 -11.38
CA ALA A 338 -16.00 -24.47 -10.55
C ALA A 338 -16.85 -25.74 -10.67
N ASP A 339 -18.18 -25.62 -10.74
CA ASP A 339 -19.08 -26.75 -10.93
C ASP A 339 -18.98 -27.33 -12.35
N LYS A 340 -18.80 -26.46 -13.36
CA LYS A 340 -18.51 -26.86 -14.75
C LYS A 340 -17.21 -27.67 -14.82
N GLU A 341 -16.14 -27.20 -14.19
CA GLU A 341 -14.85 -27.91 -14.18
C GLU A 341 -14.97 -29.31 -13.56
N LYS A 342 -15.67 -29.43 -12.42
CA LYS A 342 -15.95 -30.73 -11.81
C LYS A 342 -16.74 -31.66 -12.73
N ALA A 343 -17.72 -31.12 -13.44
CA ALA A 343 -18.51 -31.89 -14.40
C ALA A 343 -17.66 -32.36 -15.58
N THR A 344 -16.78 -31.51 -16.11
CA THR A 344 -15.81 -31.86 -17.16
C THR A 344 -14.89 -32.99 -16.72
N VAL A 345 -14.24 -32.88 -15.57
CA VAL A 345 -13.37 -33.93 -15.03
C VAL A 345 -14.12 -35.24 -14.81
N LYS A 346 -15.38 -35.18 -14.35
CA LYS A 346 -16.21 -36.38 -14.19
C LYS A 346 -16.52 -37.02 -15.55
N ALA A 347 -16.82 -36.22 -16.57
CA ALA A 347 -17.08 -36.71 -17.91
C ALA A 347 -15.83 -37.38 -18.52
N GLU A 348 -14.66 -36.76 -18.37
CA GLU A 348 -13.38 -37.32 -18.82
C GLU A 348 -13.06 -38.66 -18.13
N ASN A 349 -13.28 -38.75 -16.81
CA ASN A 349 -13.08 -40.00 -16.07
C ASN A 349 -14.03 -41.10 -16.53
N LEU A 350 -15.31 -40.78 -16.74
CA LEU A 350 -16.28 -41.75 -17.27
C LEU A 350 -15.92 -42.19 -18.69
N GLN A 351 -15.46 -41.27 -19.53
CA GLN A 351 -15.00 -41.59 -20.88
C GLN A 351 -13.78 -42.53 -20.85
N ARG A 352 -12.83 -42.30 -19.93
CA ARG A 352 -11.68 -43.18 -19.72
C ARG A 352 -12.10 -44.58 -19.30
N LEU A 353 -12.96 -44.70 -18.28
CA LEU A 353 -13.49 -45.98 -17.80
C LEU A 353 -14.25 -46.73 -18.89
N LEU A 354 -15.03 -46.02 -19.72
CA LEU A 354 -15.73 -46.60 -20.85
C LEU A 354 -14.75 -47.16 -21.89
N ASN A 355 -13.68 -46.44 -22.21
CA ASN A 355 -12.66 -46.90 -23.14
C ASN A 355 -11.90 -48.12 -22.61
N GLU A 356 -11.57 -48.14 -21.32
CA GLU A 356 -10.95 -49.31 -20.65
C GLU A 356 -11.87 -50.53 -20.71
N ALA A 357 -13.16 -50.36 -20.40
CA ALA A 357 -14.15 -51.44 -20.49
C ALA A 357 -14.31 -51.97 -21.92
N LYS A 358 -14.35 -51.08 -22.92
CA LYS A 358 -14.39 -51.48 -24.34
C LYS A 358 -13.16 -52.28 -24.75
N SER A 359 -11.96 -51.81 -24.39
CA SER A 359 -10.72 -52.52 -24.69
C SER A 359 -10.68 -53.89 -24.03
N THR A 360 -11.18 -54.01 -22.80
CA THR A 360 -11.27 -55.29 -22.09
C THR A 360 -12.24 -56.24 -22.79
N TYR A 361 -13.42 -55.75 -23.17
CA TYR A 361 -14.40 -56.52 -23.93
C TYR A 361 -13.86 -56.99 -25.30
N GLU A 362 -13.11 -56.14 -26.00
CA GLU A 362 -12.46 -56.51 -27.27
C GLU A 362 -11.42 -57.62 -27.07
N LEU A 363 -10.63 -57.57 -26.00
CA LEU A 363 -9.68 -58.63 -25.65
C LEU A 363 -10.39 -59.95 -25.35
N GLU A 364 -11.41 -59.93 -24.50
CA GLU A 364 -12.20 -61.13 -24.17
C GLU A 364 -12.89 -61.72 -25.41
N ASN A 365 -13.43 -60.88 -26.28
CA ASN A 365 -14.06 -61.32 -27.52
C ASN A 365 -13.05 -61.97 -28.49
N ASN A 366 -11.83 -61.43 -28.57
CA ASN A 366 -10.75 -62.04 -29.36
C ASN A 366 -10.32 -63.39 -28.78
N GLU A 367 -10.22 -63.51 -27.45
CA GLU A 367 -9.91 -64.77 -26.76
C GLU A 367 -11.00 -65.83 -27.02
N VAL A 368 -12.27 -65.45 -26.94
CA VAL A 368 -13.40 -66.34 -27.27
C VAL A 368 -13.32 -66.80 -28.73
N LEU A 369 -12.98 -65.91 -29.66
CA LEU A 369 -12.84 -66.25 -31.07
C LEU A 369 -11.67 -67.24 -31.30
N GLU A 370 -10.55 -67.05 -30.60
CA GLU A 370 -9.40 -67.96 -30.64
C GLU A 370 -9.76 -69.35 -30.11
N LEU A 371 -10.43 -69.42 -28.95
CA LEU A 371 -10.93 -70.67 -28.39
C LEU A 371 -11.92 -71.36 -29.33
N HIS A 372 -12.83 -70.61 -29.96
CA HIS A 372 -13.77 -71.14 -30.94
C HIS A 372 -13.07 -71.75 -32.16
N ASN A 373 -12.03 -71.06 -32.68
CA ASN A 373 -11.21 -71.57 -33.79
C ASN A 373 -10.45 -72.85 -33.38
N GLN A 374 -9.91 -72.89 -32.17
CA GLN A 374 -9.22 -74.06 -31.63
C GLN A 374 -10.15 -75.26 -31.49
N LEU A 375 -11.35 -75.06 -30.94
CA LEU A 375 -12.38 -76.10 -30.83
C LEU A 375 -12.80 -76.62 -32.22
N SER A 376 -13.02 -75.72 -33.17
CA SER A 376 -13.38 -76.07 -34.55
C SER A 376 -12.29 -76.92 -35.21
N LYS A 377 -11.02 -76.59 -34.96
CA LYS A 377 -9.87 -77.37 -35.43
C LYS A 377 -9.88 -78.78 -34.80
N GLN A 378 -10.03 -78.88 -33.48
CA GLN A 378 -10.08 -80.18 -32.79
C GLN A 378 -11.27 -81.04 -33.24
N LEU A 379 -12.43 -80.43 -33.49
CA LEU A 379 -13.59 -81.14 -34.01
C LEU A 379 -13.32 -81.73 -35.39
N LYS A 380 -12.67 -80.96 -36.26
CA LYS A 380 -12.26 -81.42 -37.60
C LYS A 380 -11.28 -82.59 -37.51
N GLU A 381 -10.25 -82.48 -36.67
CA GLU A 381 -9.29 -83.55 -36.42
C GLU A 381 -10.00 -84.82 -35.87
N SER A 382 -10.96 -84.66 -34.96
CA SER A 382 -11.75 -85.78 -34.42
C SER A 382 -12.64 -86.44 -35.48
N LEU A 383 -13.24 -85.66 -36.39
CA LEU A 383 -14.02 -86.18 -37.51
C LEU A 383 -13.14 -86.96 -38.49
N GLU A 384 -11.97 -86.42 -38.84
CA GLU A 384 -10.99 -87.10 -39.71
C GLU A 384 -10.53 -88.43 -39.07
N LEU A 385 -10.24 -88.44 -37.77
CA LEU A 385 -9.92 -89.67 -37.03
C LEU A 385 -11.09 -90.67 -37.03
N GLN A 386 -12.32 -90.21 -36.84
CA GLN A 386 -13.51 -91.06 -36.90
C GLN A 386 -13.68 -91.70 -38.29
N GLU A 387 -13.50 -90.92 -39.36
CA GLU A 387 -13.53 -91.43 -40.74
C GLU A 387 -12.45 -92.49 -40.98
N LEU A 388 -11.23 -92.28 -40.49
CA LEU A 388 -10.14 -93.26 -40.56
C LEU A 388 -10.45 -94.56 -39.80
N ILE A 389 -11.03 -94.46 -38.60
CA ILE A 389 -11.47 -95.62 -37.81
C ILE A 389 -12.54 -96.39 -38.59
N VAL A 390 -13.58 -95.71 -39.08
CA VAL A 390 -14.66 -96.34 -39.87
C VAL A 390 -14.11 -97.01 -41.12
N ALA A 391 -13.19 -96.36 -41.84
CA ALA A 391 -12.53 -96.95 -43.00
C ALA A 391 -11.71 -98.20 -42.66
N THR A 392 -11.04 -98.21 -41.50
CA THR A 392 -10.25 -99.35 -41.02
C THR A 392 -11.14 -100.53 -40.64
N VAL A 393 -12.19 -100.29 -39.86
CA VAL A 393 -13.19 -101.32 -39.49
C VAL A 393 -13.84 -101.93 -40.73
N LYS A 394 -14.19 -101.12 -41.74
CA LYS A 394 -14.72 -101.61 -43.02
C LYS A 394 -13.72 -102.51 -43.76
N ARG A 395 -12.43 -102.16 -43.75
CA ARG A 395 -11.37 -102.95 -44.39
C ARG A 395 -11.17 -104.30 -43.69
N GLU A 396 -11.16 -104.32 -42.36
CA GLU A 396 -11.07 -105.54 -41.55
C GLU A 396 -12.31 -106.43 -41.69
N SER A 397 -13.50 -105.85 -41.89
CA SER A 397 -14.74 -106.61 -42.10
C SER A 397 -14.84 -107.27 -43.49
N GLN A 398 -13.94 -106.93 -44.42
CA GLN A 398 -13.90 -107.43 -45.81
C GLN A 398 -12.73 -108.39 -46.10
N SER A 399 -11.80 -108.55 -45.15
CA SER A 399 -10.78 -109.61 -45.14
C SER A 399 -11.28 -110.80 -44.33
#